data_AF-G1VHG9-F1
#
_entry.id   AF-G1VHG9-F1
#
_cell.length_a   1.000
_cell.length_b   1.000
_cell.length_c   1.000
_cell.angle_alpha   90.00
_cell.angle_beta   90.00
_cell.angle_gamma   90.00
#
_symmetry.space_group_name_H-M   'P 1'
#
loop_
_entity.id
_entity.type
_entity.pdbx_description
1 polymer ?
#
loop_
_entity_poly.entity_id
_entity_poly.type
_entity_poly.pdbx_seq_one_letter_code
_entity_poly.pdbx_strand_id
1 'polypeptide(L)'
;MKKIVLTVAAVMSMTLAFAAGENDNNNTTTNTNAYKFNVSTYALSRALNLDFDQVDVVEDINRTFATEMMNASVAEGSERESKVQNAIKKDLSYMRYILNDRQYREYVKLLNVTLNNRGLNK
;
A
#
# COMPACT_ATOMS: atom_id res chain seq x y z
N MET A 1 -16.48 -19.89 26.93
CA MET A 1 -15.23 -19.99 26.14
C MET A 1 -15.53 -20.66 24.82
N LYS A 2 -15.42 -19.95 23.69
CA LYS A 2 -15.49 -20.54 22.36
C LYS A 2 -14.26 -20.09 21.59
N LYS A 3 -13.42 -21.08 21.25
CA LYS A 3 -12.18 -20.91 20.51
C LYS A 3 -12.55 -20.60 19.05
N ILE A 4 -12.09 -19.47 18.53
CA ILE A 4 -12.00 -19.26 17.08
C ILE A 4 -10.51 -19.18 16.76
N VAL A 5 -10.12 -20.14 15.94
CA VAL A 5 -8.77 -20.46 15.52
C VAL A 5 -8.19 -19.28 14.73
N LEU A 6 -7.12 -18.71 15.27
CA LEU A 6 -6.30 -17.68 14.63
C LEU A 6 -5.31 -18.38 13.69
N THR A 7 -5.67 -18.62 12.43
CA THR A 7 -4.71 -19.12 11.43
C THR A 7 -5.13 -18.71 10.03
N VAL A 8 -4.39 -17.79 9.43
CA VAL A 8 -3.60 -17.95 8.20
C VAL A 8 -2.94 -16.59 7.97
N ALA A 9 -1.66 -16.53 8.30
CA ALA A 9 -0.77 -15.48 7.80
C ALA A 9 -0.63 -15.70 6.30
N ALA A 10 -1.40 -14.96 5.50
CA ALA A 10 -1.05 -14.76 4.11
C ALA A 10 0.14 -13.78 4.11
N VAL A 11 1.33 -14.36 4.12
CA VAL A 11 2.59 -13.64 3.89
C VAL A 11 2.41 -12.90 2.56
N MET A 12 2.19 -11.59 2.62
CA MET A 12 2.41 -10.74 1.46
C MET A 12 3.82 -11.05 1.02
N SER A 13 4.00 -11.60 -0.18
CA SER A 13 5.28 -12.06 -0.70
C SER A 13 6.33 -10.96 -0.56
N MET A 14 7.15 -11.05 0.50
CA MET A 14 8.18 -10.07 0.79
C MET A 14 9.38 -10.41 -0.09
N THR A 15 9.66 -9.55 -1.07
CA THR A 15 11.00 -9.53 -1.66
C THR A 15 11.90 -8.75 -0.70
N LEU A 16 12.69 -9.47 0.09
CA LEU A 16 13.76 -8.88 0.91
C LEU A 16 14.93 -8.54 -0.03
N ALA A 17 15.13 -7.25 -0.33
CA ALA A 17 16.36 -6.77 -0.97
C ALA A 17 17.26 -6.16 0.12
N PHE A 18 18.31 -6.89 0.49
CA PHE A 18 19.42 -6.33 1.27
C PHE A 18 20.17 -5.32 0.41
N ALA A 19 20.39 -4.11 0.92
CA ALA A 19 21.24 -3.11 0.28
C ALA A 19 22.38 -2.75 1.25
N ALA A 20 23.57 -3.27 0.96
CA ALA A 20 24.84 -2.72 1.43
C ALA A 20 25.79 -2.72 0.22
N GLY A 21 26.19 -1.54 -0.23
CA GLY A 21 27.14 -1.38 -1.33
C GLY A 21 26.79 -0.19 -2.20
N GLU A 22 27.59 0.86 -2.08
CA GLU A 22 27.58 2.06 -2.90
C GLU A 22 27.83 1.74 -4.39
N ASN A 23 27.24 2.61 -5.22
CA ASN A 23 27.55 2.89 -6.61
C ASN A 23 27.02 1.95 -7.70
N ASP A 24 26.83 2.55 -8.87
CA ASP A 24 26.58 1.95 -10.19
C ASP A 24 25.13 1.58 -10.55
N ASN A 25 24.45 2.52 -11.22
CA ASN A 25 23.64 2.34 -12.44
C ASN A 25 22.62 1.17 -12.53
N ASN A 26 22.26 0.57 -11.40
CA ASN A 26 21.23 -0.48 -11.23
C ASN A 26 20.03 0.03 -10.39
N ASN A 27 20.02 1.32 -10.04
CA ASN A 27 19.06 1.96 -9.13
C ASN A 27 17.65 2.12 -9.74
N THR A 28 17.50 2.18 -11.06
CA THR A 28 16.18 2.38 -11.71
C THR A 28 15.23 1.18 -11.53
N THR A 29 15.75 -0.05 -11.56
CA THR A 29 14.94 -1.28 -11.41
C THR A 29 14.61 -1.58 -9.95
N THR A 30 15.49 -1.22 -9.00
CA THR A 30 15.24 -1.41 -7.56
C THR A 30 14.34 -0.32 -6.97
N ASN A 31 14.41 0.93 -7.45
CA ASN A 31 13.49 1.99 -7.00
C ASN A 31 12.04 1.73 -7.44
N THR A 32 11.80 1.35 -8.70
CA THR A 32 10.43 1.18 -9.24
C THR A 32 9.62 0.12 -8.51
N ASN A 33 10.25 -0.95 -8.03
CA ASN A 33 9.57 -2.00 -7.27
C ASN A 33 8.98 -1.51 -5.94
N ALA A 34 9.61 -0.53 -5.28
CA ALA A 34 9.07 0.06 -4.04
C ALA A 34 7.73 0.76 -4.27
N TYR A 35 7.50 1.32 -5.45
CA TYR A 35 6.28 2.05 -5.80
C TYR A 35 5.23 1.18 -6.50
N LYS A 36 5.54 -0.09 -6.78
CA LYS A 36 4.61 -1.03 -7.38
C LYS A 36 3.69 -1.61 -6.30
N PHE A 37 2.50 -1.02 -6.18
CA PHE A 37 1.46 -1.53 -5.30
C PHE A 37 0.58 -2.53 -6.06
N ASN A 38 0.50 -3.75 -5.53
CA ASN A 38 -0.43 -4.78 -5.99
C ASN A 38 -1.15 -5.32 -4.76
N VAL A 39 -2.20 -4.62 -4.34
CA VAL A 39 -3.01 -4.99 -3.19
C VAL A 39 -4.14 -5.87 -3.67
N SER A 40 -4.23 -7.09 -3.12
CA SER A 40 -5.36 -7.97 -3.40
C SER A 40 -6.62 -7.40 -2.75
N THR A 41 -7.63 -7.06 -3.55
CA THR A 41 -8.96 -6.67 -3.06
C THR A 41 -9.48 -7.73 -2.09
N TYR A 42 -9.40 -9.01 -2.45
CA TYR A 42 -9.84 -10.11 -1.58
C TYR A 42 -9.17 -10.10 -0.20
N ALA A 43 -7.85 -9.95 -0.15
CA ALA A 43 -7.13 -9.93 1.12
C ALA A 43 -7.49 -8.69 1.95
N LEU A 44 -7.61 -7.53 1.30
CA LEU A 44 -7.99 -6.29 1.96
C LEU A 44 -9.43 -6.33 2.47
N SER A 45 -10.36 -6.86 1.68
CA SER A 45 -11.76 -7.06 2.06
C SER A 45 -11.89 -7.90 3.32
N ARG A 46 -11.08 -8.97 3.43
CA ARG A 46 -11.02 -9.78 4.65
C ARG A 46 -10.38 -9.06 5.83
N ALA A 47 -9.28 -8.35 5.60
CA ALA A 47 -8.56 -7.64 6.67
C ALA A 47 -9.40 -6.52 7.28
N LEU A 48 -10.17 -5.82 6.45
CA LEU A 48 -11.03 -4.72 6.88
C LEU A 48 -12.45 -5.17 7.22
N ASN A 49 -12.84 -6.41 6.89
CA ASN A 49 -14.23 -6.88 6.97
C ASN A 49 -15.15 -5.91 6.21
N LEU A 50 -14.88 -5.74 4.92
CA LEU A 50 -15.70 -4.93 4.01
C LEU A 50 -17.03 -5.61 3.75
N ASP A 51 -18.10 -4.81 3.66
CA ASP A 51 -19.35 -5.27 3.08
C ASP A 51 -19.29 -5.28 1.55
N PHE A 52 -20.32 -5.86 0.92
CA PHE A 52 -20.38 -6.03 -0.53
C PHE A 52 -20.30 -4.69 -1.28
N ASP A 53 -20.98 -3.66 -0.79
CA ASP A 53 -21.04 -2.35 -1.44
C ASP A 53 -19.69 -1.62 -1.36
N GLN A 54 -18.90 -1.90 -0.31
CA GLN A 54 -17.56 -1.35 -0.15
C GLN A 54 -16.50 -2.00 -1.04
N VAL A 55 -16.65 -3.28 -1.41
CA VAL A 55 -15.59 -4.04 -2.12
C VAL A 55 -15.20 -3.38 -3.43
N ASP A 56 -16.17 -3.08 -4.30
CA ASP A 56 -15.91 -2.56 -5.64
C ASP A 56 -15.27 -1.18 -5.57
N VAL A 57 -15.75 -0.31 -4.67
CA VAL A 57 -15.21 1.04 -4.53
C VAL A 57 -13.79 1.01 -3.95
N VAL A 58 -13.52 0.11 -2.99
CA VAL A 58 -12.17 -0.05 -2.42
C VAL A 58 -11.20 -0.61 -3.46
N GLU A 59 -11.63 -1.50 -4.36
CA GLU A 59 -10.82 -1.96 -5.48
C GLU A 59 -10.42 -0.81 -6.41
N ASP A 60 -11.39 0.02 -6.78
CA ASP A 60 -11.15 1.17 -7.67
C ASP A 60 -10.20 2.21 -7.04
N ILE A 61 -10.35 2.46 -5.75
CA ILE A 61 -9.43 3.34 -5.00
C ILE A 61 -8.02 2.75 -5.00
N ASN A 62 -7.86 1.46 -4.66
CA ASN A 62 -6.55 0.81 -4.64
C ASN A 62 -5.87 0.79 -6.02
N ARG A 63 -6.64 0.55 -7.09
CA ARG A 63 -6.14 0.58 -8.46
C ARG A 63 -5.63 1.96 -8.83
N THR A 64 -6.39 3.00 -8.48
CA THR A 64 -6.00 4.39 -8.66
C THR A 64 -4.71 4.71 -7.90
N PHE A 65 -4.64 4.35 -6.62
CA PHE A 65 -3.46 4.56 -5.79
C PHE A 65 -2.22 3.86 -6.38
N ALA A 66 -2.35 2.61 -6.83
CA ALA A 66 -1.26 1.88 -7.48
C ALA A 66 -0.77 2.58 -8.75
N THR A 67 -1.66 3.11 -9.57
CA THR A 67 -1.30 3.90 -10.76
C THR A 67 -0.60 5.20 -10.38
N GLU A 68 -1.10 5.94 -9.39
CA GLU A 68 -0.47 7.19 -8.94
C GLU A 68 0.93 6.95 -8.35
N MET A 69 1.13 5.88 -7.59
CA MET A 69 2.44 5.50 -7.06
C MET A 69 3.41 5.10 -8.17
N MET A 70 2.96 4.33 -9.16
CA MET A 70 3.76 4.01 -10.35
C MET A 70 4.14 5.27 -11.14
N ASN A 71 3.21 6.22 -11.30
CA ASN A 71 3.50 7.52 -11.93
C ASN A 71 4.46 8.38 -11.10
N ALA A 72 4.43 8.28 -9.77
CA ALA A 72 5.42 8.93 -8.92
C ALA A 72 6.82 8.35 -9.11
N SER A 73 6.92 7.03 -9.33
CA SER A 73 8.21 6.32 -9.44
C SER A 73 9.11 6.81 -10.58
N VAL A 74 8.54 7.40 -11.63
CA VAL A 74 9.27 7.93 -12.79
C VAL A 74 9.72 9.39 -12.61
N ALA A 75 9.19 10.12 -11.61
CA ALA A 75 9.65 11.47 -11.28
C ALA A 75 10.97 11.41 -10.47
N GLU A 76 11.65 12.54 -10.27
CA GLU A 76 12.92 12.59 -9.53
C GLU A 76 12.88 13.54 -8.32
N GLY A 77 13.76 13.30 -7.36
CA GLY A 77 13.98 14.17 -6.19
C GLY A 77 12.69 14.57 -5.46
N SER A 78 12.53 15.87 -5.22
CA SER A 78 11.39 16.45 -4.51
C SER A 78 10.06 16.31 -5.27
N GLU A 79 10.09 16.17 -6.60
CA GLU A 79 8.86 15.94 -7.36
C GLU A 79 8.29 14.55 -7.07
N ARG A 80 9.16 13.53 -7.01
CA ARG A 80 8.77 12.17 -6.61
C ARG A 80 8.13 12.17 -5.23
N GLU A 81 8.78 12.81 -4.26
CA GLU A 81 8.27 12.91 -2.89
C GLU A 81 6.88 13.57 -2.84
N SER A 82 6.70 14.70 -3.54
CA SER A 82 5.41 15.38 -3.63
C SER A 82 4.32 14.49 -4.25
N LYS A 83 4.61 13.77 -5.34
CA LYS A 83 3.65 12.86 -5.97
C LYS A 83 3.26 11.70 -5.06
N VAL A 84 4.21 11.12 -4.33
CA VAL A 84 3.96 10.06 -3.33
C VAL A 84 3.04 10.57 -2.23
N GLN A 85 3.37 11.73 -1.63
CA GLN A 85 2.56 12.30 -0.55
C GLN A 85 1.15 12.67 -1.02
N ASN A 86 1.02 13.18 -2.24
CA ASN A 86 -0.29 13.46 -2.84
C ASN A 86 -1.11 12.19 -3.08
N ALA A 87 -0.49 11.13 -3.59
CA ALA A 87 -1.16 9.84 -3.79
C ALA A 87 -1.65 9.25 -2.47
N ILE A 88 -0.80 9.24 -1.43
CA ILE A 88 -1.16 8.76 -0.08
C ILE A 88 -2.32 9.59 0.49
N LYS A 89 -2.26 10.93 0.38
CA LYS A 89 -3.31 11.81 0.89
C LYS A 89 -4.66 11.58 0.19
N LYS A 90 -4.66 11.44 -1.13
CA LYS A 90 -5.89 11.15 -1.90
C LYS A 90 -6.47 9.80 -1.54
N ASP A 91 -5.64 8.76 -1.50
CA ASP A 91 -6.03 7.41 -1.13
C ASP A 91 -6.69 7.39 0.26
N LEU A 92 -6.03 7.97 1.26
CA LEU A 92 -6.58 8.10 2.61
C LEU A 92 -7.92 8.88 2.63
N SER A 93 -8.02 9.95 1.84
CA SER A 93 -9.27 10.73 1.75
C SER A 93 -10.41 9.92 1.15
N TYR A 94 -10.16 9.15 0.08
CA TYR A 94 -11.18 8.33 -0.57
C TYR A 94 -11.58 7.13 0.29
N MET A 95 -10.60 6.45 0.89
CA MET A 95 -10.87 5.36 1.83
C MET A 95 -11.67 5.86 3.04
N ARG A 96 -11.40 7.07 3.54
CA ARG A 96 -12.18 7.63 4.66
C ARG A 96 -13.65 7.84 4.33
N TYR A 97 -13.97 8.16 3.08
CA TYR A 97 -15.34 8.38 2.63
C TYR A 97 -16.15 7.06 2.61
N ILE A 98 -15.49 5.94 2.32
CA ILE A 98 -16.13 4.62 2.15
C ILE A 98 -16.09 3.79 3.43
N LEU A 99 -15.01 3.90 4.20
CA LEU A 99 -14.75 3.05 5.37
C LEU A 99 -15.28 3.67 6.66
N ASN A 100 -15.89 2.85 7.50
CA ASN A 100 -16.22 3.25 8.86
C ASN A 100 -14.94 3.43 9.72
N ASP A 101 -15.09 4.03 10.90
CA ASP A 101 -13.94 4.38 11.75
C ASP A 101 -13.03 3.21 12.11
N ARG A 102 -13.60 2.01 12.30
CA ARG A 102 -12.82 0.81 12.63
C ARG A 102 -12.02 0.35 11.41
N GLN A 103 -12.69 0.25 10.27
CA GLN A 103 -12.08 -0.12 8.99
C GLN A 103 -10.98 0.86 8.59
N TYR A 104 -11.26 2.16 8.66
CA TYR A 104 -10.31 3.20 8.27
C TYR A 104 -9.05 3.19 9.14
N ARG A 105 -9.18 3.04 10.47
CA ARG A 105 -8.00 2.92 11.35
C ARG A 105 -7.16 1.70 11.01
N GLU A 106 -7.79 0.58 10.69
CA GLU A 106 -7.06 -0.63 10.32
C GLU A 106 -6.37 -0.49 8.96
N TYR A 107 -7.06 0.13 7.99
CA TYR A 107 -6.50 0.49 6.70
C TYR A 107 -5.25 1.37 6.82
N VAL A 108 -5.32 2.44 7.64
CA VAL A 108 -4.18 3.34 7.88
C VAL A 108 -2.97 2.58 8.44
N LYS A 109 -3.18 1.65 9.38
CA LYS A 109 -2.08 0.82 9.90
C LYS A 109 -1.47 -0.05 8.82
N LEU A 110 -2.30 -0.73 8.03
CA LEU A 110 -1.84 -1.60 6.94
C LEU A 110 -1.05 -0.80 5.91
N LEU A 111 -1.55 0.36 5.50
CA LEU A 111 -0.87 1.24 4.56
C LEU A 111 0.47 1.73 5.13
N ASN A 112 0.49 2.18 6.39
CA ASN A 112 1.71 2.64 7.04
C ASN A 112 2.79 1.54 7.11
N VAL A 113 2.42 0.33 7.57
CA VAL A 113 3.35 -0.82 7.59
C VAL A 113 3.83 -1.14 6.18
N THR A 114 2.95 -1.09 5.18
CA THR A 114 3.26 -1.35 3.78
C THR A 114 4.27 -0.35 3.21
N LEU A 115 4.12 0.94 3.54
CA LEU A 115 5.01 2.03 3.15
C LEU A 115 6.38 1.94 3.86
N ASN A 116 6.39 1.68 5.18
CA ASN A 116 7.62 1.49 5.97
C ASN A 116 8.44 0.32 5.42
N ASN A 117 7.79 -0.82 5.15
CA ASN A 117 8.46 -2.01 4.61
C ASN A 117 9.02 -1.81 3.19
N ARG A 118 8.51 -0.80 2.47
CA ARG A 118 9.01 -0.38 1.14
C ARG A 118 10.04 0.76 1.21
N GLY A 119 10.34 1.26 2.40
CA GLY A 119 11.25 2.41 2.58
C GLY A 119 10.69 3.73 2.04
N LEU A 120 9.36 3.85 1.92
CA LEU A 120 8.65 5.02 1.39
C LEU A 120 8.20 6.01 2.45
N ASN A 121 8.38 5.66 3.72
CA ASN A 121 8.09 6.52 4.86
C ASN A 121 9.39 6.61 5.66
N LYS A 122 10.09 7.73 5.53
CA LYS A 122 11.41 8.00 6.09
C LYS A 122 11.37 9.22 6.99
#